data_AF-A0A8T4PC85-F1
#
_entry.id   AF-A0A8T4PC85-F1
#
_cell.length_a   1.000
_cell.length_b   1.000
_cell.length_c   1.000
_cell.angle_alpha   90.00
_cell.angle_beta   90.00
_cell.angle_gamma   90.00
#
_symmetry.space_group_name_H-M   'P 1'
#
loop_
_entity.id
_entity.type
_entity.pdbx_description
1 polymer ?
#
loop_
_entity_poly.entity_id
_entity_poly.type
_entity_poly.pdbx_seq_one_letter_code
_entity_poly.pdbx_strand_id
1 'polypeptide(L)'
;MEKLRKISNFHVVLCRLNKTILKDSSISFAIKGDDIHLASDMIKCAYEDNYDIAIIVSGDEDFIPAIKIVQSKGKRVINAFFPKSSAYRLRTCCDDSINLKKLLSKKRSPDMVKP
;
A
#
# COMPACT_ATOMS: atom_id res chain seq x y z
N MET A 1 -12.83 -12.81 4.44
CA MET A 1 -11.70 -13.07 3.52
C MET A 1 -12.13 -13.61 2.16
N GLU A 2 -13.11 -14.51 2.08
CA GLU A 2 -13.55 -15.11 0.80
C GLU A 2 -13.93 -14.10 -0.28
N LYS A 3 -14.59 -12.99 0.10
CA LYS A 3 -14.98 -11.93 -0.85
C LYS A 3 -13.78 -11.28 -1.56
N LEU A 4 -12.66 -11.10 -0.86
CA LEU A 4 -11.45 -10.48 -1.44
C LEU A 4 -10.71 -11.46 -2.37
N ARG A 5 -10.69 -12.75 -2.02
CA ARG A 5 -10.07 -13.79 -2.85
C ARG A 5 -10.82 -14.06 -4.17
N LYS A 6 -12.09 -13.63 -4.27
CA LYS A 6 -12.90 -13.74 -5.50
C LYS A 6 -12.61 -12.65 -6.52
N ILE A 7 -11.90 -11.58 -6.13
CA ILE A 7 -11.56 -10.50 -7.06
C ILE A 7 -10.42 -11.02 -7.94
N SER A 8 -10.64 -11.04 -9.25
CA SER A 8 -9.62 -11.43 -10.22
C SER A 8 -8.41 -10.50 -10.11
N ASN A 9 -7.20 -11.06 -10.23
CA ASN A 9 -5.93 -10.35 -10.09
C ASN A 9 -5.75 -9.62 -8.74
N PHE A 10 -6.43 -10.08 -7.68
CA PHE A 10 -6.27 -9.56 -6.32
C PHE A 10 -5.61 -10.61 -5.43
N HIS A 11 -4.32 -10.41 -5.15
CA HIS A 11 -3.55 -11.31 -4.29
C HIS A 11 -3.62 -10.86 -2.82
N VAL A 12 -4.02 -11.76 -1.94
CA VAL A 12 -4.14 -11.50 -0.50
C VAL A 12 -3.01 -12.18 0.25
N VAL A 13 -2.14 -11.38 0.86
CA VAL A 13 -1.04 -11.84 1.71
C VAL A 13 -1.43 -11.69 3.17
N LEU A 14 -1.31 -12.78 3.95
CA LEU A 14 -1.55 -12.78 5.39
C LEU A 14 -0.23 -12.59 6.13
N CYS A 15 -0.14 -11.54 6.93
CA CYS A 15 1.04 -11.24 7.74
C CYS A 15 0.93 -11.81 9.14
N ARG A 16 2.06 -11.85 9.87
CA ARG A 16 2.13 -12.42 11.21
C ARG A 16 1.49 -11.49 12.23
N LEU A 17 0.61 -12.03 13.07
CA LEU A 17 0.08 -11.32 14.23
C LEU A 17 0.94 -11.65 15.46
N ASN A 18 1.63 -10.65 15.98
CA ASN A 18 2.43 -10.78 17.19
C ASN A 18 1.62 -10.36 18.41
N LYS A 19 1.67 -11.19 19.45
CA LYS A 19 1.17 -10.87 20.78
C LYS A 19 2.33 -10.45 21.68
N THR A 20 2.24 -9.28 22.28
CA THR A 20 3.21 -8.77 23.25
C THR A 20 2.51 -8.48 24.57
N ILE A 21 3.08 -8.96 25.67
CA ILE A 21 2.60 -8.61 27.02
C ILE A 21 3.35 -7.35 27.45
N LEU A 22 2.60 -6.31 27.77
CA LEU A 22 3.14 -5.03 28.22
C LEU A 22 3.47 -5.08 29.72
N LYS A 23 4.22 -4.07 30.20
CA LYS A 23 4.69 -3.99 31.60
C LYS A 23 3.55 -3.94 32.62
N ASP A 24 2.39 -3.45 32.22
CA ASP A 24 1.16 -3.39 33.02
C ASP A 24 0.30 -4.66 32.92
N SER A 25 0.84 -5.74 32.35
CA SER A 25 0.14 -7.01 32.06
C SER A 25 -0.96 -6.92 31.00
N SER A 26 -1.13 -5.77 30.33
CA SER A 26 -2.03 -5.68 29.18
C SER A 26 -1.43 -6.38 27.96
N ILE A 27 -2.31 -6.82 27.05
CA ILE A 27 -1.91 -7.52 25.83
C ILE A 27 -2.00 -6.54 24.66
N SER A 28 -0.89 -6.35 23.95
CA SER A 28 -0.84 -5.63 22.68
C SER A 28 -0.68 -6.60 21.51
N PHE A 29 -1.45 -6.36 20.45
CA PHE A 29 -1.33 -7.10 19.20
C PHE A 29 -0.80 -6.17 18.11
N ALA A 30 0.21 -6.64 17.39
CA ALA A 30 0.78 -5.89 16.27
C ALA A 30 0.95 -6.82 15.07
N ILE A 31 0.57 -6.33 13.89
CA ILE A 31 0.93 -6.98 12.63
C ILE A 31 2.43 -6.75 12.40
N LYS A 32 3.10 -7.76 11.87
CA LYS A 32 4.51 -7.73 11.51
C LYS A 32 4.74 -8.39 10.16
N GLY A 33 5.65 -7.83 9.38
CA GLY A 33 6.12 -8.38 8.10
C GLY A 33 5.39 -7.85 6.88
N ASP A 34 4.35 -7.04 7.08
CA ASP A 34 3.60 -6.35 6.03
C ASP A 34 4.47 -5.46 5.15
N ASP A 35 5.37 -4.67 5.73
CA ASP A 35 6.28 -3.81 4.96
C ASP A 35 7.27 -4.63 4.13
N ILE A 36 7.82 -5.71 4.70
CA ILE A 36 8.76 -6.59 4.01
C ILE A 36 8.09 -7.28 2.82
N HIS A 37 6.88 -7.82 3.01
CA HIS A 37 6.15 -8.46 1.92
C HIS A 37 5.86 -7.46 0.80
N LEU A 38 5.35 -6.27 1.14
CA LEU A 38 5.00 -5.26 0.13
C LEU A 38 6.24 -4.75 -0.62
N ALA A 39 7.32 -4.43 0.09
CA ALA A 39 8.57 -3.95 -0.51
C ALA A 39 9.22 -5.01 -1.40
N SER A 40 9.26 -6.27 -0.93
CA SER A 40 9.90 -7.36 -1.65
C SER A 40 9.12 -7.72 -2.91
N ASP A 41 7.79 -7.79 -2.85
CA ASP A 41 6.95 -8.07 -4.02
C ASP A 41 7.07 -6.95 -5.06
N MET A 42 7.06 -5.69 -4.62
CA MET A 42 7.23 -4.54 -5.52
C MET A 42 8.56 -4.63 -6.27
N ILE A 43 9.67 -4.89 -5.57
CA ILE A 43 11.00 -5.02 -6.19
C ILE A 43 11.04 -6.23 -7.13
N LYS A 44 10.57 -7.40 -6.68
CA LYS A 44 10.57 -8.62 -7.48
C LYS A 44 9.81 -8.40 -8.80
N CYS A 45 8.59 -7.89 -8.72
CA CYS A 45 7.76 -7.65 -9.89
C CYS A 45 8.36 -6.60 -10.84
N ALA A 46 9.10 -5.60 -10.33
CA ALA A 46 9.85 -4.67 -11.18
C ALA A 46 10.96 -5.37 -11.98
N TYR A 47 11.69 -6.29 -11.35
CA TYR A 47 12.79 -7.03 -11.98
C TYR A 47 12.30 -8.08 -12.98
N GLU A 48 11.15 -8.70 -12.70
CA GLU A 48 10.49 -9.66 -13.58
C GLU A 48 9.71 -8.99 -14.72
N ASP A 49 9.75 -7.66 -14.82
CA ASP A 49 9.05 -6.89 -15.85
C ASP A 49 7.51 -7.03 -15.82
N ASN A 50 6.95 -7.33 -14.65
CA ASN A 50 5.51 -7.60 -14.49
C ASN A 50 4.62 -6.34 -14.53
N TYR A 51 5.22 -5.15 -14.53
CA TYR A 51 4.50 -3.88 -14.64
C TYR A 51 5.40 -2.76 -15.18
N ASP A 52 4.79 -1.71 -15.72
CA ASP A 52 5.46 -0.44 -16.06
C ASP A 52 5.31 0.61 -14.96
N ILE A 53 4.16 0.57 -14.26
CA ILE A 53 3.78 1.54 -13.23
C ILE A 53 3.33 0.78 -11.98
N ALA A 54 4.00 1.02 -10.86
CA ALA A 54 3.54 0.60 -9.54
C ALA A 54 2.71 1.70 -8.88
N ILE A 55 1.58 1.34 -8.29
CA ILE A 55 0.79 2.24 -7.43
C ILE A 55 0.92 1.73 -6.00
N ILE A 56 1.64 2.48 -5.17
CA ILE A 56 1.75 2.18 -3.74
C ILE A 56 0.65 2.93 -2.98
N VAL A 57 -0.13 2.21 -2.17
CA VAL A 57 -1.13 2.79 -1.29
C VAL A 57 -0.59 2.73 0.14
N SER A 58 0.19 3.74 0.53
CA SER A 58 0.79 3.77 1.87
C SER A 58 1.04 5.21 2.35
N GLY A 59 1.08 5.36 3.67
CA GLY A 59 1.54 6.56 4.35
C GLY A 59 2.97 6.47 4.85
N ASP A 60 3.60 5.30 4.75
CA ASP A 60 4.86 4.97 5.42
C ASP A 60 6.07 5.34 4.55
N GLU A 61 7.00 6.10 5.11
CA GLU A 61 8.22 6.52 4.44
C GLU A 61 9.30 5.43 4.40
N ASP A 62 9.13 4.33 5.14
CA ASP A 62 10.07 3.20 5.13
C ASP A 62 10.09 2.46 3.76
N PHE A 63 9.12 2.71 2.89
CA PHE A 63 9.11 2.20 1.51
C PHE A 63 10.03 2.94 0.54
N ILE A 64 10.56 4.12 0.90
CA ILE A 64 11.41 4.94 0.03
C ILE A 64 12.59 4.16 -0.59
N PRO A 65 13.35 3.34 0.16
CA PRO A 65 14.43 2.54 -0.42
C PRO A 65 13.94 1.59 -1.52
N ALA A 66 12.82 0.90 -1.30
CA ALA A 66 12.25 -0.01 -2.29
C ALA A 66 11.75 0.74 -3.54
N ILE A 67 11.13 1.91 -3.35
CA ILE A 67 10.68 2.79 -4.44
C ILE A 67 11.87 3.20 -5.32
N LYS A 68 12.98 3.63 -4.72
CA LYS A 68 14.18 4.02 -5.47
C LYS A 68 14.78 2.87 -6.28
N ILE A 69 14.78 1.65 -5.73
CA ILE A 69 15.23 0.45 -6.45
C ILE A 69 14.34 0.20 -7.67
N VAL A 70 13.01 0.25 -7.49
CA VAL A 70 12.04 0.08 -8.58
C VAL A 70 12.21 1.16 -9.65
N GLN A 71 12.38 2.43 -9.27
CA GLN A 71 12.63 3.53 -10.19
C GLN A 71 13.95 3.37 -10.96
N SER A 72 14.99 2.87 -10.32
CA SER A 72 16.27 2.57 -10.99
C SER A 72 16.16 1.49 -12.07
N LYS A 73 15.09 0.69 -12.05
CA LYS A 73 14.73 -0.25 -13.12
C LYS A 73 13.87 0.37 -14.23
N GLY A 74 13.77 1.70 -14.26
CA GLY A 74 12.99 2.43 -15.25
C GLY A 74 11.48 2.34 -15.05
N LYS A 75 11.03 1.81 -13.90
CA LYS A 75 9.61 1.71 -13.58
C LYS A 75 9.13 3.00 -12.92
N ARG A 76 7.89 3.40 -13.19
CA ARG A 76 7.28 4.56 -12.53
C ARG A 76 6.58 4.13 -11.26
N VAL A 77 6.64 4.95 -10.22
CA VAL A 77 5.95 4.71 -8.95
C VAL A 77 5.04 5.88 -8.62
N ILE A 78 3.77 5.58 -8.36
CA ILE A 78 2.74 6.56 -7.99
C ILE A 78 2.29 6.30 -6.56
N ASN A 79 2.30 7.33 -5.72
CA ASN A 79 1.77 7.22 -4.36
C ASN A 79 0.27 7.55 -4.32
N ALA A 80 -0.58 6.58 -3.98
CA ALA A 80 -1.99 6.81 -3.69
C ALA A 80 -2.20 6.96 -2.17
N PHE A 81 -2.69 8.13 -1.73
CA PHE A 81 -2.72 8.49 -0.32
C PHE A 81 -4.07 9.08 0.13
N PHE A 82 -4.34 9.01 1.43
CA PHE A 82 -5.37 9.82 2.09
C PHE A 82 -4.73 11.05 2.74
N PRO A 83 -5.34 12.25 2.66
CA PRO A 83 -4.72 13.49 3.12
C PRO A 83 -4.21 13.50 4.57
N LYS A 84 -4.85 12.73 5.46
CA LYS A 84 -4.49 12.64 6.88
C LYS A 84 -3.38 11.63 7.19
N SER A 85 -3.02 10.78 6.24
CA SER A 85 -2.13 9.62 6.46
C SER A 85 -0.99 9.61 5.44
N SER A 86 -0.55 10.78 4.99
CA SER A 86 0.44 10.88 3.91
C SER A 86 1.73 11.48 4.41
N ALA A 87 2.81 10.69 4.40
CA ALA A 87 4.15 11.21 4.59
C ALA A 87 4.53 12.10 3.40
N TYR A 88 4.97 13.33 3.69
CA TYR A 88 5.44 14.26 2.67
C TYR A 88 6.60 13.67 1.86
N ARG A 89 7.58 13.06 2.56
CA ARG A 89 8.77 12.47 1.95
C ARG A 89 8.45 11.33 0.99
N LEU A 90 7.47 10.49 1.32
CA LEU A 90 7.00 9.43 0.42
C LEU A 90 6.40 10.00 -0.87
N ARG A 91 5.50 11.00 -0.76
CA ARG A 91 4.90 11.64 -1.94
C ARG A 91 5.93 12.29 -2.85
N THR A 92 6.94 12.95 -2.28
CA THR A 92 7.99 13.63 -3.07
C THR A 92 8.99 12.66 -3.69
N CYS A 93 9.10 11.43 -3.17
CA CYS A 93 9.97 10.41 -3.73
C CYS A 93 9.35 9.70 -4.95
N CYS A 94 8.03 9.57 -4.97
CA CYS A 94 7.30 8.99 -6.09
C CYS A 94 7.23 9.95 -7.28
N ASP A 95 7.03 9.39 -8.48
CA ASP A 95 6.92 10.14 -9.73
C ASP A 95 5.61 10.95 -9.83
N ASP A 96 4.56 10.49 -9.15
CA ASP A 96 3.27 11.19 -9.06
C ASP A 96 2.53 10.77 -7.78
N SER A 97 1.41 11.43 -7.48
CA SER A 97 0.56 11.10 -6.35
C SER A 97 -0.94 11.26 -6.61
N ILE A 98 -1.73 10.34 -6.06
CA ILE A 98 -3.19 10.29 -6.20
C ILE A 98 -3.83 10.52 -4.82
N ASN A 99 -4.64 11.58 -4.71
CA ASN A 99 -5.48 11.80 -3.53
C ASN A 99 -6.73 10.92 -3.59
N LEU A 100 -6.72 9.82 -2.83
CA LEU A 100 -7.81 8.85 -2.80
C LEU A 100 -9.11 9.43 -2.27
N LYS A 101 -9.07 10.36 -1.32
CA LYS A 101 -10.28 11.02 -0.79
C LYS A 101 -11.02 11.77 -1.89
N LYS A 102 -10.28 12.54 -2.71
CA LYS A 102 -10.82 13.28 -3.86
C LYS A 102 -11.32 12.36 -4.96
N LEU A 103 -10.64 11.24 -5.20
CA LEU A 103 -11.04 10.26 -6.21
C LEU A 103 -12.35 9.56 -5.84
N LEU A 104 -12.47 9.12 -4.58
CA LEU A 104 -13.65 8.42 -4.09
C LEU A 104 -14.87 9.33 -3.98
N SER A 105 -14.71 10.62 -3.67
CA SER A 105 -15.83 11.57 -3.66
C SER A 105 -16.41 11.77 -5.07
N LYS A 106 -15.58 11.72 -6.11
CA LYS A 106 -16.04 11.84 -7.51
C LYS A 106 -16.79 10.60 -8.00
N LYS A 107 -16.45 9.40 -7.49
CA LYS A 107 -17.15 8.15 -7.84
C LYS A 107 -18.52 8.00 -7.15
N ARG A 108 -18.82 8.82 -6.14
CA ARG A 108 -20.01 8.66 -5.27
C ARG A 108 -21.31 9.30 -5.79
N SER A 109 -21.42 9.68 -7.07
CA SER A 109 -22.68 10.10 -7.68
C SER A 109 -22.70 9.79 -9.18
N PRO A 110 -23.77 9.20 -9.79
CA PRO A 110 -25.04 8.71 -9.24
C PRO A 110 -25.41 7.27 -9.71
N ASP A 111 -24.97 6.20 -9.04
CA ASP A 111 -25.47 4.83 -9.36
C ASP A 111 -25.59 3.89 -8.14
N MET A 112 -25.53 4.43 -6.91
CA MET A 112 -25.82 3.63 -5.72
C MET A 112 -27.13 4.08 -5.11
N VAL A 113 -28.17 3.35 -5.52
CA VAL A 113 -29.48 3.17 -4.89
C VAL A 113 -29.39 3.37 -3.37
N LYS A 114 -30.17 4.34 -2.87
CA LYS A 114 -30.47 4.53 -1.44
C LYS A 114 -31.17 3.27 -0.89
N PRO A 115 -31.02 2.97 0.41
CA PRO A 115 -31.66 1.82 1.05
C PRO A 115 -33.19 1.81 0.86
#